data_AF-A4EAC9-F1
#
_entry.id   AF-A4EAC9-F1
#
_cell.length_a   1.000
_cell.length_b   1.000
_cell.length_c   1.000
_cell.angle_alpha   90.00
_cell.angle_beta   90.00
_cell.angle_gamma   90.00
#
_symmetry.space_group_name_H-M   'P 1'
#
loop_
_entity.id
_entity.type
_entity.pdbx_description
1 polymer ?
#
loop_
_entity_poly.entity_id
_entity_poly.type
_entity_poly.pdbx_seq_one_letter_code
_entity_poly.pdbx_strand_id
1 'polypeptide(L)'
;MAFVPGDANVRGPVFEGLPTVEAQRGRASKVALNMLELAHGADCDIVLVGDPDLSDAGWAQFAQVSAGYVDLQCELEPGYAYVRGQIHHDRPDSSVLIFRSQESRTTLKPDSVPTDSGAGLPRKAGSIAVSNSGYGRYEGELEIARVDLPGDERMNVAGHITPEAMELLPFIKRGFGVRFV
;
A
#
# COMPACT_ATOMS: atom_id res chain seq x y z
N MET A 1 -19.82 11.33 3.25
CA MET A 1 -20.29 10.00 2.82
C MET A 1 -20.22 9.92 1.30
N ALA A 2 -19.74 8.81 0.74
CA ALA A 2 -19.68 8.56 -0.70
C ALA A 2 -19.84 7.05 -1.02
N PHE A 3 -20.02 6.73 -2.29
CA PHE A 3 -20.29 5.37 -2.78
C PHE A 3 -19.23 4.91 -3.79
N VAL A 4 -18.75 3.69 -3.64
CA VAL A 4 -18.01 2.94 -4.67
C VAL A 4 -18.99 2.05 -5.45
N PRO A 5 -18.74 1.77 -6.75
CA PRO A 5 -19.56 0.82 -7.49
C PRO A 5 -19.28 -0.60 -6.99
N GLY A 6 -20.28 -1.47 -7.05
CA GLY A 6 -20.04 -2.91 -6.88
C GLY A 6 -19.58 -3.56 -8.17
N ASP A 7 -18.82 -4.65 -8.05
CA ASP A 7 -18.30 -5.44 -9.17
C ASP A 7 -19.07 -6.76 -9.39
N ALA A 8 -20.12 -7.02 -8.61
CA ALA A 8 -21.05 -8.13 -8.79
C ALA A 8 -22.50 -7.68 -8.57
N ASN A 9 -23.45 -8.42 -9.18
CA ASN A 9 -24.90 -8.17 -9.06
C ASN A 9 -25.28 -6.68 -9.22
N VAL A 10 -24.73 -6.04 -10.26
CA VAL A 10 -24.85 -4.60 -10.50
C VAL A 10 -26.31 -4.17 -10.62
N ARG A 11 -26.68 -3.02 -10.04
CA ARG A 11 -28.08 -2.60 -9.96
C ARG A 11 -28.67 -2.26 -11.34
N GLY A 12 -29.82 -2.85 -11.65
CA GLY A 12 -30.64 -2.45 -12.79
C GLY A 12 -31.30 -1.08 -12.62
N PRO A 13 -31.92 -0.53 -13.68
CA PRO A 13 -32.11 -1.16 -14.99
C PRO A 13 -30.92 -0.99 -15.96
N VAL A 14 -29.95 -0.15 -15.61
CA VAL A 14 -28.84 0.21 -16.54
C VAL A 14 -27.64 -0.72 -16.36
N PHE A 15 -27.44 -1.32 -15.19
CA PHE A 15 -26.33 -2.25 -14.91
C PHE A 15 -24.94 -1.62 -15.11
N GLU A 16 -24.81 -0.32 -14.86
CA GLU A 16 -23.58 0.46 -15.05
C GLU A 16 -22.86 0.81 -13.73
N GLY A 17 -23.30 0.26 -12.60
CA GLY A 17 -22.73 0.53 -11.28
C GLY A 17 -23.21 1.85 -10.67
N LEU A 18 -23.06 1.96 -9.35
CA LEU A 18 -23.51 3.11 -8.56
C LEU A 18 -22.34 3.82 -7.84
N PRO A 19 -21.36 4.37 -8.58
CA PRO A 19 -20.28 5.15 -7.99
C PRO A 19 -20.72 6.60 -7.70
N THR A 20 -20.04 7.25 -6.76
CA THR A 20 -20.06 8.72 -6.61
C THR A 20 -19.11 9.40 -7.60
N VAL A 21 -17.93 8.82 -7.83
CA VAL A 21 -16.92 9.34 -8.76
C VAL A 21 -17.04 8.61 -10.09
N GLU A 22 -17.36 9.33 -11.16
CA GLU A 22 -17.61 8.74 -12.49
C GLU A 22 -16.42 7.93 -13.02
N ALA A 23 -15.19 8.37 -12.73
CA ALA A 23 -13.97 7.64 -13.11
C ALA A 23 -13.85 6.24 -12.47
N GLN A 24 -14.61 5.94 -11.41
CA GLN A 24 -14.64 4.61 -10.78
C GLN A 24 -15.52 3.62 -11.56
N ARG A 25 -16.44 4.10 -12.41
CA ARG A 25 -17.34 3.26 -13.21
C ARG A 25 -16.58 2.28 -14.10
N GLY A 26 -15.49 2.75 -14.72
CA GLY A 26 -14.63 1.95 -15.59
C GLY A 26 -13.67 1.00 -14.87
N ARG A 27 -13.67 0.97 -13.54
CA ARG A 27 -12.75 0.17 -12.70
C ARG A 27 -13.43 -0.40 -11.46
N ALA A 28 -14.66 -0.90 -11.61
CA ALA A 28 -15.45 -1.40 -10.48
C ALA A 28 -14.72 -2.49 -9.67
N SER A 29 -13.98 -3.38 -10.34
CA SER A 29 -13.20 -4.45 -9.68
C SER A 29 -12.01 -3.95 -8.84
N LYS A 30 -11.60 -2.69 -8.97
CA LYS A 30 -10.54 -2.08 -8.14
C LYS A 30 -11.12 -1.56 -6.81
N VAL A 31 -11.81 -2.43 -6.06
CA VAL A 31 -12.57 -2.07 -4.85
C VAL A 31 -11.68 -1.32 -3.85
N ALA A 32 -10.49 -1.85 -3.53
CA ALA A 32 -9.58 -1.21 -2.59
C ALA A 32 -9.18 0.22 -3.02
N LEU A 33 -8.80 0.40 -4.29
CA LEU A 33 -8.43 1.70 -4.83
C LEU A 33 -9.61 2.68 -4.77
N ASN A 34 -10.80 2.23 -5.19
CA ASN A 34 -12.01 3.06 -5.19
C ASN A 34 -12.36 3.52 -3.77
N MET A 35 -12.23 2.64 -2.77
CA MET A 35 -12.49 2.96 -1.37
C MET A 35 -11.45 3.93 -0.80
N LEU A 36 -10.17 3.66 -1.02
CA LEU A 36 -9.07 4.50 -0.54
C LEU A 36 -9.10 5.91 -1.16
N GLU A 37 -9.44 6.02 -2.43
CA GLU A 37 -9.60 7.30 -3.11
C GLU A 37 -10.69 8.16 -2.44
N LEU A 38 -11.83 7.57 -2.08
CA LEU A 38 -12.89 8.31 -1.39
C LEU A 38 -12.52 8.61 0.07
N ALA A 39 -12.00 7.63 0.80
CA ALA A 39 -11.71 7.75 2.23
C ALA A 39 -10.51 8.69 2.51
N HIS A 40 -9.44 8.61 1.71
CA HIS A 40 -8.19 9.34 1.95
C HIS A 40 -7.86 10.37 0.88
N GLY A 41 -8.39 10.24 -0.34
CA GLY A 41 -8.23 11.24 -1.40
C GLY A 41 -9.27 12.36 -1.33
N ALA A 42 -10.50 12.02 -0.98
CA ALA A 42 -11.62 12.96 -0.85
C ALA A 42 -12.07 13.19 0.61
N ASP A 43 -11.32 12.67 1.59
CA ASP A 43 -11.58 12.80 3.04
C ASP A 43 -13.04 12.46 3.44
N CYS A 44 -13.62 11.42 2.82
CA CYS A 44 -14.96 10.96 3.20
C CYS A 44 -14.95 10.11 4.46
N ASP A 45 -15.75 10.48 5.47
CA ASP A 45 -15.86 9.70 6.73
C ASP A 45 -16.48 8.31 6.56
N ILE A 46 -17.35 8.15 5.55
CA ILE A 46 -18.10 6.92 5.30
C ILE A 46 -18.06 6.62 3.81
N VAL A 47 -17.62 5.41 3.47
CA VAL A 47 -17.62 4.87 2.11
C VAL A 47 -18.48 3.61 2.10
N LEU A 48 -19.43 3.53 1.17
CA LEU A 48 -20.37 2.41 1.04
C LEU A 48 -20.29 1.81 -0.37
N VAL A 49 -20.66 0.54 -0.51
CA VAL A 49 -20.91 -0.06 -1.83
C VAL A 49 -22.30 0.38 -2.29
N GLY A 50 -22.40 1.00 -3.46
CA GLY A 50 -23.68 1.49 -4.00
C GLY A 50 -24.55 0.40 -4.60
N ASP A 51 -23.92 -0.62 -5.18
CA ASP A 51 -24.59 -1.76 -5.79
C ASP A 51 -24.93 -2.86 -4.76
N PRO A 52 -25.82 -3.80 -5.12
CA PRO A 52 -26.23 -4.90 -4.25
C PRO A 52 -25.11 -5.80 -3.72
N ASP A 53 -24.00 -5.97 -4.46
CA ASP A 53 -22.98 -6.95 -4.10
C ASP A 53 -21.57 -6.60 -4.60
N LEU A 54 -20.60 -7.33 -4.06
CA LEU A 54 -19.23 -7.44 -4.56
C LEU A 54 -18.92 -8.90 -4.92
N SER A 55 -17.95 -9.10 -5.80
CA SER A 55 -17.35 -10.42 -6.01
C SER A 55 -16.65 -10.90 -4.73
N ASP A 56 -16.35 -12.19 -4.61
CA ASP A 56 -15.57 -12.71 -3.47
C ASP A 56 -14.23 -11.98 -3.31
N ALA A 57 -13.58 -11.64 -4.42
CA ALA A 57 -12.35 -10.86 -4.43
C ALA A 57 -12.59 -9.41 -3.98
N GLY A 58 -13.71 -8.80 -4.40
CA GLY A 58 -14.13 -7.47 -3.96
C GLY A 58 -14.42 -7.43 -2.46
N TRP A 59 -15.12 -8.43 -1.92
CA TRP A 59 -15.36 -8.55 -0.49
C TRP A 59 -14.08 -8.74 0.32
N ALA A 60 -13.12 -9.52 -0.19
CA ALA A 60 -11.81 -9.66 0.44
C ALA A 60 -11.08 -8.30 0.52
N GLN A 61 -11.04 -7.54 -0.58
CA GLN A 61 -10.46 -6.19 -0.60
C GLN A 61 -11.19 -5.23 0.33
N PHE A 62 -12.53 -5.25 0.34
CA PHE A 62 -13.35 -4.43 1.23
C PHE A 62 -13.00 -4.69 2.70
N ALA A 63 -12.91 -5.97 3.09
CA ALA A 63 -12.58 -6.37 4.45
C ALA A 63 -11.19 -5.88 4.87
N GLN A 64 -10.20 -5.94 3.98
CA GLN A 64 -8.85 -5.41 4.22
C GLN A 64 -8.89 -3.90 4.48
N VAL A 65 -9.53 -3.13 3.59
CA VAL A 65 -9.62 -1.67 3.74
C VAL A 65 -10.35 -1.30 5.02
N SER A 66 -11.44 -1.99 5.33
CA SER A 66 -12.18 -1.78 6.58
C SER A 66 -11.36 -2.14 7.82
N ALA A 67 -10.41 -3.07 7.71
CA ALA A 67 -9.45 -3.41 8.76
C ALA A 67 -8.25 -2.47 8.83
N GLY A 68 -8.17 -1.45 7.95
CA GLY A 68 -7.14 -0.43 7.95
C GLY A 68 -5.86 -0.79 7.20
N TYR A 69 -5.90 -1.76 6.28
CA TYR A 69 -4.75 -2.10 5.45
C TYR A 69 -5.13 -2.55 4.04
N VAL A 70 -4.16 -2.70 3.13
CA VAL A 70 -4.33 -3.37 1.83
C VAL A 70 -3.18 -4.31 1.52
N ASP A 71 -3.44 -5.33 0.73
CA ASP A 71 -2.38 -6.16 0.16
C ASP A 71 -1.67 -5.42 -0.99
N LEU A 72 -0.34 -5.39 -0.96
CA LEU A 72 0.51 -4.86 -2.02
C LEU A 72 1.32 -5.99 -2.65
N GLN A 73 1.03 -6.26 -3.92
CA GLN A 73 1.82 -7.18 -4.73
C GLN A 73 3.22 -6.62 -4.91
N CYS A 74 4.22 -7.47 -4.67
CA CYS A 74 5.61 -7.05 -4.72
C CYS A 74 6.58 -8.18 -5.09
N GLU A 75 7.71 -7.76 -5.66
CA GLU A 75 8.89 -8.58 -5.82
C GLU A 75 9.90 -8.16 -4.75
N LEU A 76 10.33 -9.14 -3.95
CA LEU A 76 11.31 -8.93 -2.87
C LEU A 76 12.52 -9.82 -3.13
N GLU A 77 13.69 -9.26 -2.86
CA GLU A 77 14.92 -10.02 -2.79
C GLU A 77 14.82 -11.08 -1.68
N PRO A 78 15.34 -12.31 -1.86
CA PRO A 78 15.13 -13.42 -0.92
C PRO A 78 15.50 -13.11 0.53
N GLY A 79 16.52 -12.26 0.75
CA GLY A 79 16.96 -11.83 2.09
C GLY A 79 15.93 -11.01 2.87
N TYR A 80 14.89 -10.50 2.20
CA TYR A 80 13.83 -9.66 2.77
C TYR A 80 12.49 -10.37 2.85
N ALA A 81 12.42 -11.68 2.58
CA ALA A 81 11.18 -12.44 2.68
C ALA A 81 10.50 -12.34 4.06
N TYR A 82 11.26 -12.00 5.10
CA TYR A 82 10.72 -11.78 6.45
C TYR A 82 9.69 -10.65 6.51
N VAL A 83 9.70 -9.65 5.62
CA VAL A 83 8.67 -8.58 5.65
C VAL A 83 7.34 -9.01 5.01
N ARG A 84 7.32 -10.15 4.29
CA ARG A 84 6.12 -10.62 3.58
C ARG A 84 5.08 -11.15 4.57
N GLY A 85 3.80 -10.93 4.27
CA GLY A 85 2.68 -11.41 5.08
C GLY A 85 2.43 -10.65 6.38
N GLN A 86 3.23 -9.63 6.68
CA GLN A 86 3.10 -8.79 7.86
C GLN A 86 2.41 -7.47 7.49
N ILE A 87 1.63 -6.90 8.42
CA ILE A 87 1.02 -5.59 8.22
C ILE A 87 2.00 -4.53 8.72
N HIS A 88 2.40 -3.65 7.83
CA HIS A 88 3.21 -2.47 8.09
C HIS A 88 2.32 -1.25 8.03
N HIS A 89 2.26 -0.44 9.08
CA HIS A 89 1.49 0.80 9.06
C HIS A 89 2.39 1.98 8.70
N ASP A 90 1.91 2.86 7.81
CA ASP A 90 2.60 4.13 7.61
C ASP A 90 2.57 4.89 8.93
N ARG A 91 3.56 5.74 9.15
CA ARG A 91 3.54 6.60 10.33
C ARG A 91 2.37 7.59 10.26
N PRO A 92 1.80 8.02 11.41
CA PRO A 92 0.77 9.05 11.42
C PRO A 92 1.27 10.38 10.83
N ASP A 93 2.57 10.67 11.01
CA ASP A 93 3.31 11.74 10.32
C ASP A 93 3.82 11.28 8.94
N SER A 94 2.90 10.90 8.06
CA SER A 94 3.23 10.45 6.70
C SER A 94 4.09 11.45 5.94
N SER A 95 5.14 10.93 5.31
CA SER A 95 5.95 11.70 4.37
C SER A 95 5.31 11.71 2.99
N VAL A 96 5.45 12.83 2.28
CA VAL A 96 5.09 12.92 0.85
C VAL A 96 6.06 12.15 -0.04
N LEU A 97 7.27 11.85 0.46
CA LEU A 97 8.33 11.20 -0.30
C LEU A 97 8.35 9.68 -0.11
N ILE A 98 7.97 9.21 1.08
CA ILE A 98 8.11 7.80 1.48
C ILE A 98 6.95 7.37 2.38
N PHE A 99 6.57 6.11 2.26
CA PHE A 99 5.92 5.36 3.32
C PHE A 99 7.00 4.91 4.31
N ARG A 100 6.73 4.95 5.62
CA ARG A 100 7.63 4.45 6.67
C ARG A 100 6.88 3.51 7.60
N SER A 101 7.32 2.27 7.65
CA SER A 101 6.74 1.25 8.52
C SER A 101 7.02 1.56 10.01
N GLN A 102 5.99 1.54 10.85
CA GLN A 102 6.12 1.73 12.30
C GLN A 102 6.77 0.51 13.00
N GLU A 103 6.50 -0.68 12.49
CA GLU A 103 6.79 -1.96 13.16
C GLU A 103 8.15 -2.55 12.77
N SER A 104 8.67 -2.18 11.60
CA SER A 104 9.85 -2.83 11.00
C SER A 104 11.09 -2.76 11.87
N ARG A 105 11.25 -1.70 12.66
CA ARG A 105 12.43 -1.52 13.54
C ARG A 105 12.37 -2.28 14.84
N THR A 106 11.19 -2.74 15.24
CA THR A 106 10.96 -3.32 16.56
C THR A 106 10.79 -4.82 16.44
N THR A 107 9.60 -5.26 16.02
CA THR A 107 9.20 -6.66 16.06
C THR A 107 9.45 -7.40 14.75
N LEU A 108 9.76 -6.68 13.67
CA LEU A 108 9.76 -7.24 12.32
C LEU A 108 11.10 -7.11 11.59
N LYS A 109 12.22 -6.98 12.32
CA LYS A 109 13.58 -7.05 11.73
C LYS A 109 14.36 -8.25 12.27
N PRO A 110 15.31 -8.78 11.48
CA PRO A 110 16.36 -9.64 12.02
C PRO A 110 17.25 -8.87 13.01
N ASP A 111 18.11 -9.62 13.73
CA ASP A 111 19.06 -9.06 14.69
C ASP A 111 19.90 -7.93 14.08
N SER A 112 20.34 -8.11 12.82
CA SER A 112 21.01 -7.09 12.03
C SER A 112 20.62 -7.18 10.54
N VAL A 113 20.64 -6.02 9.87
CA VAL A 113 20.47 -5.86 8.42
C VAL A 113 21.81 -5.41 7.84
N PRO A 114 22.68 -6.31 7.34
CA PRO A 114 23.96 -5.93 6.77
C PRO A 114 23.77 -5.19 5.44
N THR A 115 24.77 -4.38 5.06
CA THR A 115 24.85 -3.82 3.70
C THR A 115 24.92 -4.94 2.67
N ASP A 116 24.16 -4.83 1.58
CA ASP A 116 24.15 -5.79 0.48
C ASP A 116 24.33 -5.10 -0.89
N SER A 117 24.13 -5.84 -2.00
CA SER A 117 24.26 -5.30 -3.35
C SER A 117 23.21 -4.25 -3.72
N GLY A 118 22.14 -4.12 -2.93
CA GLY A 118 21.12 -3.09 -3.09
C GLY A 118 21.49 -1.77 -2.43
N ALA A 119 22.58 -1.71 -1.66
CA ALA A 119 23.04 -0.50 -1.00
C ALA A 119 23.46 0.58 -2.00
N GLY A 120 23.11 1.84 -1.72
CA GLY A 120 23.51 2.98 -2.56
C GLY A 120 22.77 3.09 -3.89
N LEU A 121 21.91 2.12 -4.24
CA LEU A 121 21.12 2.17 -5.47
C LEU A 121 20.03 3.25 -5.39
N PRO A 122 19.74 3.96 -6.50
CA PRO A 122 18.60 4.86 -6.57
C PRO A 122 17.29 4.12 -6.27
N ARG A 123 16.39 4.77 -5.53
CA ARG A 123 15.07 4.24 -5.17
C ARG A 123 14.04 4.90 -6.06
N LYS A 124 13.62 4.21 -7.12
CA LYS A 124 12.52 4.68 -7.96
C LYS A 124 11.20 4.65 -7.20
N ALA A 125 10.21 5.41 -7.64
CA ALA A 125 8.87 5.30 -7.07
C ALA A 125 8.40 3.83 -7.07
N GLY A 126 7.97 3.33 -5.91
CA GLY A 126 7.61 1.93 -5.69
C GLY A 126 8.72 1.03 -5.14
N SER A 127 9.97 1.50 -5.10
CA SER A 127 11.06 0.75 -4.47
C SER A 127 10.78 0.53 -3.00
N ILE A 128 10.92 -0.72 -2.55
CA ILE A 128 10.93 -1.13 -1.15
C ILE A 128 12.39 -1.10 -0.70
N ALA A 129 12.69 -0.39 0.37
CA ALA A 129 14.05 -0.29 0.90
C ALA A 129 14.06 -0.52 2.40
N VAL A 130 15.17 -1.08 2.90
CA VAL A 130 15.39 -1.28 4.33
C VAL A 130 16.72 -0.65 4.71
N SER A 131 16.73 0.18 5.76
CA SER A 131 17.96 0.75 6.29
C SER A 131 18.87 -0.34 6.85
N ASN A 132 20.13 -0.35 6.45
CA ASN A 132 21.13 -1.32 6.91
C ASN A 132 21.83 -0.84 8.20
N SER A 133 22.77 -1.65 8.71
CA SER A 133 23.52 -1.40 9.94
C SER A 133 24.32 -0.09 9.92
N GLY A 134 24.66 0.42 8.74
CA GLY A 134 25.28 1.74 8.56
C GLY A 134 24.37 2.91 8.96
N TYR A 135 23.05 2.69 9.08
CA TYR A 135 22.08 3.71 9.50
C TYR A 135 21.89 3.78 11.03
N GLY A 136 22.62 2.95 11.80
CA GLY A 136 22.64 2.99 13.25
C GLY A 136 21.25 2.80 13.85
N ARG A 137 20.74 3.78 14.60
CA ARG A 137 19.45 3.67 15.30
C ARG A 137 18.27 3.36 14.37
N TYR A 138 18.39 3.64 13.07
CA TYR A 138 17.36 3.42 12.08
C TYR A 138 17.37 2.00 11.51
N GLU A 139 18.44 1.21 11.68
CA GLU A 139 18.59 -0.14 11.13
C GLU A 139 17.29 -0.97 11.21
N GLY A 140 16.90 -1.53 10.08
CA GLY A 140 15.61 -2.22 9.91
C GLY A 140 14.39 -1.33 9.62
N GLU A 141 14.53 -0.01 9.47
CA GLU A 141 13.42 0.84 8.97
C GLU A 141 13.08 0.46 7.54
N LEU A 142 11.85 0.02 7.31
CA LEU A 142 11.31 -0.28 6.00
C LEU A 142 10.62 0.95 5.44
N GLU A 143 10.93 1.25 4.19
CA GLU A 143 10.36 2.35 3.43
C GLU A 143 9.83 1.87 2.08
N ILE A 144 8.78 2.53 1.59
CA ILE A 144 8.37 2.44 0.18
C ILE A 144 8.47 3.85 -0.42
N ALA A 145 9.26 4.00 -1.47
CA ALA A 145 9.43 5.27 -2.14
C ALA A 145 8.14 5.69 -2.87
N ARG A 146 7.63 6.89 -2.60
CA ARG A 146 6.46 7.48 -3.32
C ARG A 146 6.89 8.24 -4.56
N VAL A 147 8.14 8.68 -4.59
CA VAL A 147 8.78 9.43 -5.68
C VAL A 147 10.15 8.83 -5.94
N ASP A 148 10.77 9.22 -7.06
CA ASP A 148 12.17 8.91 -7.30
C ASP A 148 13.07 9.60 -6.28
N LEU A 149 13.92 8.82 -5.63
CA LEU A 149 14.88 9.26 -4.62
C LEU A 149 16.31 8.86 -5.03
N PRO A 150 17.31 9.69 -4.69
CA PRO A 150 18.70 9.33 -4.90
C PRO A 150 19.07 8.11 -4.03
N GLY A 151 20.16 7.47 -4.45
CA GLY A 151 20.76 6.38 -3.68
C GLY A 151 21.32 6.84 -2.33
N ASP A 152 21.32 5.93 -1.36
CA ASP A 152 21.89 6.12 -0.04
C ASP A 152 22.57 4.81 0.38
N GLU A 153 23.88 4.85 0.64
CA GLU A 153 24.67 3.68 1.05
C GLU A 153 24.16 3.01 2.34
N ARG A 154 23.36 3.74 3.13
CA ARG A 154 22.75 3.25 4.38
C ARG A 154 21.41 2.54 4.15
N MET A 155 20.92 2.48 2.91
CA MET A 155 19.65 1.87 2.52
C MET A 155 19.90 0.77 1.50
N ASN A 156 19.45 -0.45 1.80
CA ASN A 156 19.42 -1.52 0.83
C ASN A 156 18.10 -1.48 0.07
N VAL A 157 18.13 -1.49 -1.26
CA VAL A 157 16.94 -1.72 -2.08
C VAL A 157 16.56 -3.20 -1.99
N ALA A 158 15.45 -3.48 -1.32
CA ALA A 158 14.97 -4.81 -0.99
C ALA A 158 14.00 -5.39 -2.04
N GLY A 159 13.50 -4.56 -2.95
CA GLY A 159 12.53 -4.96 -3.96
C GLY A 159 11.70 -3.80 -4.49
N HIS A 160 10.55 -4.12 -5.09
CA HIS A 160 9.61 -3.12 -5.60
C HIS A 160 8.17 -3.65 -5.59
N ILE A 161 7.21 -2.74 -5.44
CA ILE A 161 5.79 -3.06 -5.63
C ILE A 161 5.44 -3.04 -7.12
N THR A 162 4.41 -3.80 -7.53
CA THR A 162 3.99 -3.85 -8.93
C THR A 162 3.33 -2.53 -9.38
N PRO A 163 3.21 -2.28 -10.70
CA PRO A 163 2.51 -1.09 -11.22
C PRO A 163 1.05 -0.96 -10.73
N GLU A 164 0.34 -2.07 -10.51
CA GLU A 164 -1.03 -2.04 -9.99
C GLU A 164 -1.04 -1.62 -8.51
N ALA A 165 -0.10 -2.13 -7.72
CA ALA A 165 0.08 -1.75 -6.32
C ALA A 165 0.48 -0.27 -6.17
N MET A 166 1.22 0.28 -7.15
CA MET A 166 1.56 1.70 -7.20
C MET A 166 0.35 2.63 -7.21
N GLU A 167 -0.79 2.20 -7.77
CA GLU A 167 -2.01 3.01 -7.80
C GLU A 167 -2.58 3.26 -6.39
N LEU A 168 -2.33 2.35 -5.44
CA LEU A 168 -2.81 2.44 -4.06
C LEU A 168 -1.91 3.35 -3.21
N LEU A 169 -0.61 3.40 -3.52
CA LEU A 169 0.41 4.05 -2.70
C LEU A 169 0.08 5.52 -2.36
N PRO A 170 -0.46 6.36 -3.27
CA PRO A 170 -0.84 7.74 -2.94
C PRO A 170 -1.84 7.88 -1.79
N PHE A 171 -2.64 6.86 -1.52
CA PHE A 171 -3.72 6.88 -0.52
C PHE A 171 -3.34 6.17 0.79
N ILE A 172 -2.32 5.31 0.77
CA ILE A 172 -1.78 4.67 1.97
C ILE A 172 -1.00 5.72 2.76
N LYS A 173 -1.64 6.37 3.73
CA LYS A 173 -1.06 7.45 4.56
C LYS A 173 -1.73 7.46 5.95
N ARG A 174 -1.22 8.28 6.86
CA ARG A 174 -1.82 8.62 8.17
C ARG A 174 -2.16 7.39 9.01
N GLY A 175 -1.25 6.43 9.11
CA GLY A 175 -1.49 5.20 9.88
C GLY A 175 -2.09 4.04 9.09
N PHE A 176 -2.43 4.21 7.81
CA PHE A 176 -2.96 3.13 7.00
C PHE A 176 -1.89 2.07 6.69
N GLY A 177 -2.31 0.80 6.73
CA GLY A 177 -1.45 -0.37 6.62
C GLY A 177 -1.26 -0.91 5.21
N VAL A 178 -0.17 -1.64 5.03
CA VAL A 178 0.10 -2.47 3.84
C VAL A 178 0.57 -3.84 4.27
N ARG A 179 0.21 -4.87 3.52
CA ARG A 179 0.77 -6.20 3.65
C ARG A 179 1.37 -6.63 2.33
N PHE A 180 2.66 -6.92 2.34
CA PHE A 180 3.34 -7.42 1.17
C PHE A 180 2.87 -8.84 0.87
N VAL A 181 2.41 -9.07 -0.36
CA VAL A 181 1.94 -10.37 -0.86
C VAL A 181 2.72 -10.84 -2.07
#